data_AF-A0A942SDM5-F1
#
_entry.id   AF-A0A942SDM5-F1
#
_cell.length_a   1.000
_cell.length_b   1.000
_cell.length_c   1.000
_cell.angle_alpha   90.00
_cell.angle_beta   90.00
_cell.angle_gamma   90.00
#
_symmetry.space_group_name_H-M   'P 1'
#
loop_
_entity.id
_entity.type
_entity.pdbx_description
1 polymer ?
#
loop_
_entity_poly.entity_id
_entity_poly.type
_entity_poly.pdbx_seq_one_letter_code
_entity_poly.pdbx_strand_id
1 'polypeptide(L)'
;MQMDDETFFAFWQENSEKEKSSQKAFMLGLSSGFAIGVLVLSVILSGWYQRATMEANSKMSAFVLFLAILGLSVFIAFAYRRFKWEMNDQRFQEIAAKKRKINNNDAAI
;
A
#
# COMPACT_ATOMS: atom_id res chain seq x y z
N MET A 1 4.32 -13.37 11.23
CA MET A 1 5.57 -13.54 12.00
C MET A 1 6.27 -12.19 12.03
N GLN A 2 6.19 -11.46 13.15
CA GLN A 2 6.88 -10.18 13.27
C GLN A 2 8.38 -10.47 13.40
N MET A 3 9.17 -9.86 12.53
CA MET A 3 10.62 -9.93 12.59
C MET A 3 11.07 -9.16 13.83
N ASP A 4 11.92 -9.79 14.63
CA ASP A 4 12.50 -9.18 15.84
C ASP A 4 13.16 -7.84 15.51
N ASP A 5 13.13 -6.90 16.46
CA ASP A 5 13.54 -5.50 16.24
C ASP A 5 15.01 -5.40 15.82
N GLU A 6 15.89 -6.26 16.34
CA GLU A 6 17.31 -6.26 15.94
C GLU A 6 17.52 -6.78 14.52
N THR A 7 16.80 -7.84 14.18
CA THR A 7 16.88 -8.47 12.86
C THR A 7 16.28 -7.52 11.81
N PHE A 8 15.17 -6.86 12.14
CA PHE A 8 14.57 -5.82 11.30
C PHE A 8 15.50 -4.62 11.13
N PHE A 9 16.14 -4.15 12.20
CA PHE A 9 17.06 -3.01 12.15
C PHE A 9 18.25 -3.27 11.23
N ALA A 10 18.89 -4.44 11.34
CA ALA A 10 20.00 -4.83 10.47
C ALA A 10 19.56 -4.94 9.00
N PHE A 11 18.42 -5.61 8.75
CA PHE A 11 17.86 -5.74 7.41
C PHE A 11 17.51 -4.39 6.78
N TRP A 12 16.83 -3.51 7.51
CA TRP A 12 16.37 -2.22 7.00
C TRP A 12 17.56 -1.28 6.71
N GLN A 13 18.60 -1.32 7.54
CA GLN A 13 19.80 -0.52 7.32
C GLN A 13 20.48 -0.83 5.98
N GLU A 14 20.53 -2.10 5.58
CA GLU A 14 21.14 -2.52 4.32
C GLU A 14 20.18 -2.42 3.11
N ASN A 15 18.89 -2.63 3.33
CA ASN A 15 17.92 -2.86 2.24
C ASN A 15 16.90 -1.71 2.05
N SER A 16 16.94 -0.65 2.85
CA SER A 16 15.97 0.48 2.79
C SER A 16 15.87 1.14 1.41
N GLU A 17 16.99 1.37 0.73
CA GLU A 17 17.02 1.97 -0.61
C GLU A 17 16.39 1.03 -1.66
N LYS A 18 16.67 -0.27 -1.55
CA LYS A 18 16.10 -1.29 -2.45
C LYS A 18 14.60 -1.46 -2.22
N GLU A 19 14.14 -1.32 -0.98
CA GLU A 19 12.71 -1.37 -0.65
C GLU A 19 11.95 -0.11 -1.07
N LYS A 20 12.60 1.06 -1.18
CA LYS A 20 12.01 2.26 -1.83
C LYS A 20 11.57 1.93 -3.26
N SER A 21 12.38 1.09 -3.91
CA SER A 21 12.22 0.34 -5.16
C SER A 21 11.06 -0.64 -5.34
N SER A 22 10.47 -1.12 -4.24
CA SER A 22 9.99 -2.50 -4.19
C SER A 22 8.87 -2.84 -5.19
N GLN A 23 9.17 -3.69 -6.17
CA GLN A 23 8.19 -4.22 -7.12
C GLN A 23 7.14 -5.09 -6.43
N LYS A 24 7.50 -5.77 -5.34
CA LYS A 24 6.58 -6.59 -4.54
C LYS A 24 5.48 -5.75 -3.90
N ALA A 25 5.85 -4.61 -3.30
CA ALA A 25 4.88 -3.69 -2.70
C ALA A 25 3.95 -3.08 -3.76
N PHE A 26 4.49 -2.76 -4.95
CA PHE A 26 3.68 -2.29 -6.07
C PHE A 26 2.67 -3.35 -6.56
N MET A 27 3.09 -4.60 -6.76
CA MET A 27 2.18 -5.69 -7.16
C MET A 27 1.07 -5.95 -6.13
N LEU A 28 1.38 -5.87 -4.83
CA LEU A 28 0.40 -5.99 -3.75
C LEU A 28 -0.65 -4.87 -3.82
N GLY A 29 -0.21 -3.62 -3.99
CA GLY A 29 -1.12 -2.49 -4.13
C GLY A 29 -1.91 -2.49 -5.45
N LEU A 30 -1.35 -3.07 -6.52
CA LEU A 30 -2.07 -3.25 -7.78
C LEU A 30 -3.17 -4.32 -7.62
N SER A 31 -2.87 -5.44 -6.96
CA SER A 31 -3.85 -6.49 -6.70
C SER A 31 -5.00 -5.99 -5.83
N SER A 32 -4.72 -5.18 -4.80
CA SER A 32 -5.78 -4.58 -3.97
C SER A 32 -6.61 -3.55 -4.75
N GLY A 33 -5.99 -2.75 -5.61
CA GLY A 33 -6.69 -1.85 -6.53
C GLY A 33 -7.65 -2.57 -7.47
N PHE A 34 -7.22 -3.70 -8.04
CA PHE A 34 -8.09 -4.57 -8.85
C PHE A 34 -9.22 -5.19 -8.03
N ALA A 35 -8.95 -5.65 -6.81
CA ALA A 35 -9.99 -6.20 -5.94
C ALA A 35 -11.10 -5.18 -5.65
N ILE A 36 -10.73 -3.92 -5.42
CA ILE A 36 -11.69 -2.81 -5.29
C ILE A 36 -12.47 -2.63 -6.59
N GLY A 37 -11.80 -2.66 -7.74
CA GLY A 37 -12.45 -2.61 -9.05
C GLY A 37 -13.49 -3.72 -9.25
N VAL A 38 -13.15 -4.97 -8.87
CA VAL A 38 -14.07 -6.12 -8.93
C VAL A 38 -15.28 -5.88 -8.01
N LEU A 39 -15.07 -5.42 -6.78
CA LEU A 39 -16.16 -5.10 -5.86
C LEU A 39 -17.12 -4.04 -6.45
N VAL A 40 -16.57 -2.98 -7.04
CA VAL A 40 -17.38 -1.95 -7.71
C VAL A 40 -18.21 -2.55 -8.84
N LEU A 41 -17.61 -3.41 -9.68
CA LEU A 41 -18.33 -4.10 -10.75
C LEU A 41 -19.43 -5.02 -10.20
N SER A 42 -19.16 -5.78 -9.14
CA SER A 42 -20.17 -6.63 -8.49
C SER A 42 -21.35 -5.82 -7.98
N VAL A 43 -21.12 -4.64 -7.39
CA VAL A 43 -22.21 -3.75 -6.93
C VAL A 43 -23.02 -3.22 -8.11
N ILE A 44 -22.39 -2.81 -9.20
CA ILE A 44 -23.10 -2.32 -10.39
C ILE A 44 -23.93 -3.44 -11.04
N LEU A 45 -23.33 -4.62 -11.23
CA LEU A 45 -23.96 -5.79 -11.86
C LEU A 45 -25.06 -6.41 -10.99
N SER A 46 -25.02 -6.20 -9.67
CA SER A 46 -26.09 -6.64 -8.76
C SER A 46 -27.44 -6.00 -9.08
N GLY A 47 -27.45 -4.89 -9.84
CA GLY A 47 -28.68 -4.19 -10.19
C GLY A 47 -29.37 -3.52 -9.02
N TRP A 48 -28.65 -3.29 -7.91
CA TRP A 48 -29.21 -2.70 -6.68
C TRP A 48 -29.92 -1.37 -6.93
N TYR A 49 -29.52 -0.61 -7.95
CA TYR A 49 -30.16 0.65 -8.31
C TYR A 49 -30.57 0.71 -9.78
N GLN A 50 -31.82 0.29 -10.04
CA GLN A 50 -32.40 0.13 -11.38
C GLN A 50 -32.28 1.37 -12.27
N ARG A 51 -32.38 2.59 -11.71
CA ARG A 51 -32.25 3.85 -12.46
C ARG A 51 -30.81 4.11 -12.94
N ALA A 52 -29.81 3.79 -12.11
CA ALA A 52 -28.41 3.90 -12.50
C ALA A 52 -28.03 2.81 -13.49
N THR A 53 -28.59 1.59 -13.37
CA THR A 53 -28.36 0.52 -14.35
C THR A 53 -28.89 0.90 -15.73
N MET A 54 -30.03 1.58 -15.81
CA MET A 54 -30.62 2.07 -17.08
C MET A 54 -29.76 3.15 -17.76
N GLU A 55 -29.27 4.15 -17.00
CA GLU A 55 -28.38 5.18 -17.53
C GLU A 55 -26.96 4.66 -17.84
N ALA A 56 -26.44 3.75 -17.01
CA ALA A 56 -25.14 3.13 -17.24
C ALA A 56 -25.16 2.32 -18.55
N ASN A 57 -26.17 1.48 -18.77
CA ASN A 57 -26.25 0.70 -20.02
C ASN A 57 -26.42 1.56 -21.28
N SER A 58 -26.93 2.79 -21.15
CA SER A 58 -27.18 3.68 -22.29
C SER A 58 -26.05 4.68 -22.58
N LYS A 59 -25.18 4.98 -21.61
CA LYS A 59 -24.12 6.01 -21.77
C LYS A 59 -22.72 5.59 -21.34
N MET A 60 -22.58 4.48 -20.62
CA MET A 60 -21.31 4.07 -20.01
C MET A 60 -20.52 3.17 -20.96
N SER A 61 -19.33 3.63 -21.36
CA SER A 61 -18.38 2.79 -22.11
C SER A 61 -17.62 1.88 -21.15
N ALA A 62 -17.72 0.56 -21.37
CA ALA A 62 -16.95 -0.44 -20.62
C ALA A 62 -15.44 -0.17 -20.67
N PHE A 63 -14.95 0.38 -21.79
CA PHE A 63 -13.55 0.75 -21.95
C PHE A 63 -13.13 1.91 -21.02
N VAL A 64 -13.97 2.93 -20.87
CA VAL A 64 -13.71 4.06 -19.97
C VAL A 64 -13.72 3.62 -18.52
N LEU A 65 -14.68 2.77 -18.14
CA LEU A 65 -14.74 2.15 -16.81
C LEU A 65 -13.47 1.35 -16.51
N PHE A 66 -13.03 0.53 -17.47
CA PHE A 66 -11.81 -0.25 -17.34
C PHE A 66 -10.58 0.65 -17.14
N LEU A 67 -10.44 1.72 -17.93
CA LEU A 67 -9.35 2.69 -17.76
C LEU A 67 -9.41 3.41 -16.41
N ALA A 68 -10.61 3.72 -15.91
CA ALA A 68 -10.78 4.34 -14.59
C ALA A 68 -10.31 3.40 -13.47
N ILE A 69 -10.71 2.12 -13.52
CA ILE A 69 -10.27 1.09 -12.57
C ILE A 69 -8.75 0.89 -12.65
N LEU A 70 -8.20 0.85 -13.86
CA LEU A 70 -6.76 0.68 -14.07
C LEU A 70 -5.98 1.88 -13.50
N GLY A 71 -6.42 3.10 -13.79
CA GLY A 71 -5.82 4.33 -13.25
C GLY A 71 -5.87 4.38 -11.73
N LEU A 72 -7.01 4.04 -11.13
CA LEU A 72 -7.17 3.94 -9.68
C LEU A 72 -6.22 2.88 -9.09
N SER A 73 -6.14 1.72 -9.73
CA SER A 73 -5.29 0.62 -9.27
C SER A 73 -3.80 0.98 -9.29
N VAL A 74 -3.34 1.64 -10.35
CA VAL A 74 -1.95 2.15 -10.44
C VAL A 74 -1.68 3.20 -9.37
N PHE A 75 -2.63 4.12 -9.13
CA PHE A 75 -2.50 5.13 -8.09
C PHE A 75 -2.39 4.49 -6.69
N ILE A 76 -3.27 3.54 -6.37
CA ILE A 76 -3.23 2.79 -5.11
C ILE A 76 -1.91 2.02 -4.97
N ALA A 77 -1.43 1.38 -6.05
CA ALA A 77 -0.16 0.68 -6.06
C ALA A 77 1.03 1.58 -5.72
N PHE A 78 1.07 2.77 -6.32
CA PHE A 78 2.09 3.76 -6.05
C PHE A 78 2.00 4.30 -4.61
N ALA A 79 0.81 4.68 -4.17
CA ALA A 79 0.56 5.20 -2.83
C ALA A 79 0.89 4.17 -1.74
N TYR A 80 0.45 2.91 -1.91
CA TYR A 80 0.73 1.82 -0.96
C TYR A 80 2.21 1.54 -0.83
N ARG A 81 2.94 1.51 -1.95
CA ARG A 81 4.40 1.33 -1.94
C ARG A 81 5.09 2.43 -1.15
N ARG A 82 4.73 3.69 -1.39
CA ARG A 82 5.30 4.85 -0.67
C ARG A 82 4.97 4.78 0.82
N PHE A 83 3.70 4.56 1.16
CA PHE A 83 3.23 4.46 2.54
C PHE A 83 3.93 3.35 3.33
N LYS A 84 4.04 2.16 2.74
CA LYS A 84 4.71 1.01 3.38
C LYS A 84 6.19 1.29 3.66
N TRP A 85 6.87 1.96 2.75
CA TRP A 85 8.27 2.34 2.94
C TRP A 85 8.42 3.32 4.10
N GLU A 86 7.60 4.37 4.15
CA GLU A 86 7.64 5.36 5.23
C GLU A 86 7.33 4.77 6.60
N MET A 87 6.37 3.85 6.68
CA MET A 87 6.00 3.22 7.95
C MET A 87 7.13 2.35 8.51
N ASN A 88 7.86 1.65 7.62
CA ASN A 88 9.04 0.90 8.02
C ASN A 88 10.21 1.83 8.40
N ASP A 89 10.39 2.95 7.70
CA ASP A 89 11.42 3.93 8.03
C ASP A 89 11.17 4.59 9.39
N GLN A 90 9.92 4.93 9.69
CA GLN A 90 9.53 5.43 11.01
C GLN A 90 9.85 4.42 12.11
N ARG A 91 9.51 3.14 11.92
CA ARG A 91 9.88 2.06 12.86
C ARG A 91 11.39 1.98 13.07
N PHE A 92 12.19 2.10 12.00
CA PHE A 92 13.65 2.10 12.09
C PHE A 92 14.18 3.27 12.94
N GLN A 93 13.64 4.48 12.73
CA GLN A 93 14.01 5.66 13.51
C GLN A 93 13.63 5.51 14.99
N GLU A 94 12.47 4.92 15.30
CA GLU A 94 12.05 4.64 16.67
C GLU A 94 13.01 3.66 17.39
N ILE A 95 13.44 2.59 16.71
CA ILE A 95 14.41 1.64 17.26
C ILE A 95 15.76 2.33 17.47
N ALA A 96 16.23 3.13 16.50
CA ALA A 96 17.46 3.89 16.64
C ALA A 96 17.42 4.85 17.84
N ALA A 97 16.31 5.55 18.04
CA ALA A 97 16.14 6.47 19.16
C ALA A 97 16.14 5.73 20.51
N LYS A 98 15.51 4.55 20.60
CA LYS A 98 15.57 3.69 21.80
C LYS A 98 17.00 3.25 22.11
N LYS A 99 17.75 2.77 21.10
CA LYS A 99 19.16 2.35 21.27
C LYS A 99 20.06 3.50 21.74
N ARG A 100 19.88 4.72 21.21
CA ARG A 100 20.63 5.91 21.67
C ARG A 100 20.32 6.26 23.13
N LYS A 101 19.06 6.17 23.56
CA LYS A 101 18.68 6.44 24.96
C LYS A 101 19.32 5.46 25.94
N ILE A 102 19.34 4.17 25.60
CA ILE A 102 19.96 3.13 26.43
C ILE A 102 21.46 3.41 26.58
N ASN A 103 22.17 3.60 25.46
CA ASN A 103 23.61 3.90 25.47
C ASN A 103 23.95 5.16 26.30
N ASN A 104 23.20 6.24 26.14
CA ASN A 104 23.41 7.46 26.93
C ASN A 104 23.18 7.24 28.44
N ASN A 105 22.28 6.34 28.81
CA ASN A 105 22.02 6.00 30.21
C ASN A 105 23.15 5.12 30.78
N ASP A 106 23.68 4.20 29.99
CA ASP A 106 24.83 3.35 30.36
C ASP A 106 26.13 4.18 30.49
N ALA A 107 26.28 5.24 29.71
CA ALA A 107 27.41 6.17 29.80
C ALA A 107 27.32 7.16 30.98
N ALA A 108 26.18 7.24 31.65
CA ALA A 108 25.93 8.15 32.77
C ALA A 108 26.00 7.46 34.16
N ILE A 109 26.23 6.14 34.19
CA ILE A 109 26.40 5.30 35.39
C ILE A 109 27.89 4.95 35.52
#